data_AF-A0A7X7HNI1-F1
#
_entry.id   AF-A0A7X7HNI1-F1
#
_cell.length_a   1.000
_cell.length_b   1.000
_cell.length_c   1.000
_cell.angle_alpha   90.00
_cell.angle_beta   90.00
_cell.angle_gamma   90.00
#
_symmetry.space_group_name_H-M   'P 1'
#
loop_
_entity.id
_entity.type
_entity.pdbx_description
1 polymer ?
#
loop_
_entity_poly.entity_id
_entity_poly.type
_entity_poly.pdbx_seq_one_letter_code
_entity_poly.pdbx_strand_id
1 'polypeptide(L)'
;MKRNRITATVAMIILIIAGMVMSVGCKKQPKCGCDGDALDTLRQTHVNISYDAVNRTARFTPIWDSYSIYYFCNPSQWISELTKFKQGEEILVSGPYFYECNYLMNSSNSYYYSYMRIYQIQVTEVEAYEWGK
;
A
#
# COMPACT_ATOMS: atom_id res chain seq x y z
N MET A 1 -3.61 60.42 3.04
CA MET A 1 -4.65 59.44 2.65
C MET A 1 -4.22 58.37 1.63
N LYS A 2 -3.43 58.68 0.58
CA LYS A 2 -3.02 57.67 -0.44
C LYS A 2 -2.07 56.57 0.09
N ARG A 3 -1.13 56.91 0.98
CA ARG A 3 -0.12 55.96 1.51
C ARG A 3 -0.73 54.83 2.36
N ASN A 4 -1.72 55.15 3.20
CA ASN A 4 -2.40 54.18 4.06
C ASN A 4 -3.31 53.23 3.28
N ARG A 5 -3.83 53.66 2.12
CA ARG A 5 -4.60 52.79 1.22
C ARG A 5 -3.70 51.77 0.53
N ILE A 6 -2.51 52.18 0.08
CA ILE A 6 -1.55 51.28 -0.57
C ILE A 6 -1.05 50.22 0.41
N THR A 7 -0.72 50.59 1.65
CA THR A 7 -0.30 49.63 2.69
C THR A 7 -1.42 48.66 3.07
N ALA A 8 -2.67 49.11 3.12
CA ALA A 8 -3.81 48.23 3.39
C ALA A 8 -4.07 47.24 2.26
N THR A 9 -3.94 47.66 1.00
CA THR A 9 -4.08 46.78 -0.17
C THR A 9 -2.98 45.72 -0.23
N VAL A 10 -1.73 46.11 0.03
CA VAL A 10 -0.60 45.16 0.07
C VAL A 10 -0.76 44.14 1.21
N ALA A 11 -1.16 44.58 2.40
CA ALA A 11 -1.41 43.68 3.52
C ALA A 11 -2.54 42.67 3.23
N MET A 12 -3.61 43.11 2.56
CA MET A 12 -4.72 42.24 2.18
C MET A 12 -4.29 41.18 1.15
N ILE A 13 -3.46 41.55 0.17
CA ILE A 13 -2.92 40.61 -0.82
C ILE A 13 -2.04 39.55 -0.14
N ILE A 14 -1.19 39.95 0.81
CA ILE A 14 -0.33 39.01 1.56
C ILE A 14 -1.17 38.03 2.37
N LEU A 15 -2.23 38.50 3.04
CA LEU A 15 -3.15 37.63 3.80
C LEU A 15 -3.89 36.63 2.90
N ILE A 16 -4.29 37.04 1.70
CA ILE A 16 -4.94 36.19 0.71
C ILE A 16 -3.97 35.11 0.20
N ILE A 17 -2.72 35.49 -0.12
CA ILE A 17 -1.69 34.54 -0.57
C ILE A 17 -1.32 33.56 0.55
N ALA A 18 -1.15 34.04 1.79
CA ALA A 18 -0.88 33.18 2.95
C ALA A 18 -2.03 32.19 3.21
N GLY A 19 -3.28 32.64 3.09
CA GLY A 19 -4.46 31.78 3.18
C GLY A 19 -4.51 30.70 2.10
N MET A 20 -4.08 31.03 0.86
CA MET A 20 -3.95 30.06 -0.21
C MET A 20 -2.82 29.05 0.05
N VAL A 21 -1.62 29.47 0.44
CA VAL A 21 -0.50 28.55 0.70
C VAL A 21 -0.80 27.58 1.85
N MET A 22 -1.56 28.01 2.87
CA MET A 22 -1.99 27.13 3.96
C MET A 22 -3.15 26.20 3.59
N SER A 23 -3.97 26.54 2.58
CA SER A 23 -5.06 25.67 2.10
C SER A 23 -4.60 24.68 1.03
N VAL A 24 -3.52 24.99 0.29
CA VAL A 24 -2.76 24.02 -0.50
C VAL A 24 -1.81 23.26 0.42
N GLY A 25 -2.36 22.62 1.45
CA GLY A 25 -1.60 21.66 2.23
C GLY A 25 -1.00 20.66 1.26
N CYS A 26 0.33 20.68 1.08
CA CYS A 26 1.06 19.56 0.51
C CYS A 26 0.81 18.36 1.42
N LYS A 27 -0.34 17.69 1.25
CA LYS A 27 -0.57 16.36 1.79
C LYS A 27 0.54 15.54 1.18
N LYS A 28 1.53 15.19 2.00
CA LYS A 28 2.58 14.25 1.64
C LYS A 28 1.87 13.07 0.99
N GLN A 29 2.04 12.90 -0.33
CA GLN A 29 1.45 11.76 -1.01
C GLN A 29 2.11 10.53 -0.37
N PRO A 30 1.32 9.60 0.22
CA PRO A 30 1.89 8.41 0.82
C PRO A 30 2.70 7.69 -0.26
N LYS A 31 3.95 7.39 0.04
CA LYS A 31 4.76 6.61 -0.90
C LYS A 31 4.14 5.22 -1.01
N CYS A 32 3.81 4.80 -2.22
CA CYS A 32 3.25 3.48 -2.50
C CYS A 32 4.35 2.53 -2.98
N GLY A 33 4.02 1.25 -3.01
CA GLY A 33 4.87 0.17 -3.46
C GLY A 33 5.90 -0.28 -2.43
N CYS A 34 6.77 -1.20 -2.83
CA CYS A 34 7.72 -1.90 -1.96
C CYS A 34 8.76 -1.03 -1.25
N ASP A 35 9.07 0.15 -1.80
CA ASP A 35 9.93 1.17 -1.19
C ASP A 35 9.12 2.32 -0.56
N GLY A 36 7.82 2.06 -0.36
CA GLY A 36 6.83 3.00 0.13
C GLY A 36 6.87 3.21 1.64
N ASP A 37 5.89 3.99 2.13
CA ASP A 37 5.65 4.10 3.56
C ASP A 37 4.82 2.88 3.99
N ALA A 38 5.38 2.02 4.84
CA ALA A 38 4.67 0.83 5.33
C ALA A 38 3.38 1.24 6.05
N LEU A 39 2.29 0.58 5.70
CA LEU A 39 0.98 0.82 6.31
C LEU A 39 0.90 0.16 7.68
N ASP A 40 1.34 -1.10 7.75
CA ASP A 40 1.49 -1.90 8.96
C ASP A 40 2.34 -3.14 8.62
N THR A 41 2.45 -4.08 9.56
CA THR A 41 3.20 -5.34 9.44
C THR A 41 2.31 -6.53 9.73
N LEU A 42 2.22 -7.45 8.77
CA LEU A 42 1.62 -8.77 9.00
C LEU A 42 2.58 -9.61 9.87
N ARG A 43 2.03 -10.29 10.87
CA ARG A 43 2.78 -11.16 11.79
C ARG A 43 2.13 -12.54 11.79
N GLN A 44 2.85 -13.54 11.28
CA GLN A 44 2.36 -14.92 11.15
C GLN A 44 0.89 -14.96 10.70
N THR A 45 0.58 -14.17 9.68
CA THR A 45 -0.80 -14.02 9.24
C THR A 45 -1.19 -15.21 8.40
N HIS A 46 -2.36 -15.77 8.70
CA HIS A 46 -2.90 -16.92 7.99
C HIS A 46 -3.43 -16.51 6.61
N VAL A 47 -2.87 -17.09 5.56
CA VAL A 47 -3.13 -16.69 4.17
C VAL A 47 -3.27 -17.89 3.24
N ASN A 48 -3.99 -17.70 2.15
CA ASN A 48 -4.00 -18.62 1.00
C ASN A 48 -3.01 -18.11 -0.07
N ILE A 49 -2.02 -18.93 -0.43
CA ILE A 49 -1.00 -18.54 -1.42
C ILE A 49 -1.31 -18.96 -2.85
N SER A 50 -0.87 -18.13 -3.79
CA SER A 50 -0.82 -18.44 -5.21
C SER A 50 0.50 -17.92 -5.80
N TYR A 51 1.19 -18.77 -6.55
CA TYR A 51 2.47 -18.41 -7.16
C TYR A 51 2.60 -18.94 -8.59
N ASP A 52 3.46 -18.31 -9.37
CA ASP A 52 3.88 -18.78 -10.69
C ASP A 52 5.40 -18.93 -10.68
N ALA A 53 5.87 -20.18 -10.68
CA ALA A 53 7.29 -20.47 -10.62
C ALA A 53 8.04 -20.12 -11.92
N VAL A 54 7.33 -20.09 -13.06
CA VAL A 54 7.91 -19.77 -14.38
C VAL A 54 8.09 -18.26 -14.51
N ASN A 55 7.01 -17.51 -14.24
CA ASN A 55 7.02 -16.05 -14.31
C ASN A 55 7.57 -15.39 -13.04
N ARG A 56 7.91 -16.18 -12.02
CA ARG A 56 8.43 -15.76 -10.71
C ARG A 56 7.55 -14.69 -10.07
N THR A 57 6.24 -14.92 -10.05
CA THR A 57 5.29 -14.05 -9.35
C THR A 57 4.65 -14.79 -8.18
N ALA A 58 4.25 -14.06 -7.15
CA ALA A 58 3.56 -14.62 -5.99
C ALA A 58 2.61 -13.60 -5.40
N ARG A 59 1.49 -14.09 -4.88
CA ARG A 59 0.48 -13.31 -4.16
C ARG A 59 -0.22 -14.17 -3.12
N PHE A 60 -0.92 -13.51 -2.21
CA PHE A 60 -1.82 -14.18 -1.30
C PHE A 60 -3.04 -13.33 -0.94
N THR A 61 -4.01 -14.00 -0.33
CA THR A 61 -5.17 -13.37 0.29
C THR A 61 -5.27 -13.87 1.74
N PRO A 62 -5.38 -12.98 2.74
CA PRO A 62 -5.61 -13.39 4.13
C PRO A 62 -6.95 -14.14 4.26
N ILE A 63 -6.99 -15.18 5.08
CA ILE A 63 -8.21 -15.99 5.26
C ILE A 63 -9.36 -15.16 5.85
N TRP A 64 -9.05 -14.18 6.71
CA TRP A 64 -10.02 -13.29 7.35
C TRP A 64 -10.44 -12.09 6.49
N ASP A 65 -9.77 -11.84 5.36
CA ASP A 65 -10.09 -10.73 4.45
C ASP A 65 -9.87 -11.15 2.99
N SER A 66 -10.92 -11.75 2.43
CA SER A 66 -10.94 -12.20 1.03
C SER A 66 -10.93 -11.06 -0.01
N TYR A 67 -11.08 -9.81 0.44
CA TYR A 67 -11.11 -8.64 -0.42
C TYR A 67 -9.77 -7.91 -0.50
N SER A 68 -8.74 -8.42 0.18
CA SER A 68 -7.39 -7.88 0.10
C SER A 68 -6.43 -8.85 -0.59
N ILE A 69 -5.74 -8.36 -1.63
CA ILE A 69 -4.69 -9.12 -2.32
C ILE A 69 -3.34 -8.48 -2.02
N TYR A 70 -2.37 -9.31 -1.65
CA TYR A 70 -1.00 -8.88 -1.37
C TYR A 70 -0.07 -9.51 -2.39
N TYR A 71 0.62 -8.67 -3.17
CA TYR A 71 1.64 -9.09 -4.11
C TYR A 71 3.02 -9.02 -3.44
N PHE A 72 3.85 -10.04 -3.66
CA PHE A 72 5.20 -10.05 -3.12
C PHE A 72 6.05 -8.97 -3.81
N CYS A 73 6.85 -8.27 -3.03
CA CYS A 73 7.83 -7.31 -3.55
C CYS A 73 8.97 -7.99 -4.31
N ASN A 74 9.50 -9.09 -3.76
CA ASN A 74 10.61 -9.84 -4.34
C ASN A 74 10.23 -11.32 -4.48
N PRO A 75 9.23 -11.67 -5.31
CA PRO A 75 8.73 -13.04 -5.42
C PRO A 75 9.84 -14.02 -5.79
N SER A 76 10.80 -13.61 -6.64
CA SER A 76 11.94 -14.44 -7.04
C SER A 76 12.78 -14.98 -5.87
N GLN A 77 12.87 -14.26 -4.75
CA GLN A 77 13.61 -14.71 -3.57
C GLN A 77 12.84 -15.80 -2.80
N TRP A 78 11.52 -15.82 -2.93
CA TRP A 78 10.63 -16.70 -2.17
C TRP A 78 10.09 -17.88 -2.99
N ILE A 79 10.21 -17.88 -4.32
CA ILE A 79 9.67 -18.96 -5.17
C ILE A 79 10.16 -20.35 -4.71
N SER A 80 11.44 -20.52 -4.36
CA SER A 80 11.95 -21.83 -3.92
C SER A 80 11.26 -22.33 -2.65
N GLU A 81 10.97 -21.43 -1.70
CA GLU A 81 10.24 -21.75 -0.48
C GLU A 81 8.75 -21.99 -0.78
N LEU A 82 8.13 -21.12 -1.58
CA LEU A 82 6.71 -21.21 -1.94
C LEU A 82 6.38 -22.50 -2.70
N THR A 83 7.30 -23.00 -3.54
CA THR A 83 7.10 -24.25 -4.28
C THR A 83 7.08 -25.51 -3.41
N LYS A 84 7.44 -25.42 -2.12
CA LYS A 84 7.30 -26.52 -1.16
C LYS A 84 5.85 -26.73 -0.72
N PHE A 85 5.02 -25.71 -0.87
CA PHE A 85 3.60 -25.72 -0.56
C PHE A 85 2.79 -25.97 -1.84
N LYS A 86 1.59 -26.54 -1.71
CA LYS A 86 0.69 -26.67 -2.86
C LYS A 86 0.10 -25.32 -3.24
N GLN A 87 -0.28 -25.16 -4.50
CA GLN A 87 -1.06 -24.01 -4.94
C GLN A 87 -2.37 -23.94 -4.14
N GLY A 88 -2.66 -22.76 -3.58
CA GLY A 88 -3.83 -22.56 -2.75
C GLY A 88 -3.73 -23.13 -1.33
N GLU A 89 -2.56 -23.63 -0.91
CA GLU A 89 -2.35 -24.09 0.47
C GLU A 89 -2.37 -22.90 1.45
N GLU A 90 -2.85 -23.18 2.66
CA GLU A 90 -2.87 -22.21 3.74
C GLU A 90 -1.54 -22.22 4.49
N ILE A 91 -0.94 -21.05 4.65
CA ILE A 91 0.36 -20.87 5.27
C ILE A 91 0.37 -19.62 6.14
N LEU A 92 1.48 -19.40 6.86
CA LEU A 92 1.73 -18.20 7.63
C LEU A 92 2.74 -17.30 6.91
N VAL A 93 2.44 -16.01 6.83
CA VAL A 93 3.32 -15.00 6.23
C VAL A 93 3.49 -13.80 7.15
N SER A 94 4.74 -13.31 7.26
CA SER A 94 5.07 -12.08 7.99
C SER A 94 5.78 -11.06 7.09
N GLY A 95 5.50 -9.78 7.32
CA GLY A 95 6.23 -8.69 6.67
C GLY A 95 5.47 -7.37 6.62
N PRO A 96 6.16 -6.23 6.46
CA PRO A 96 5.53 -4.94 6.25
C PRO A 96 4.85 -4.87 4.87
N TYR A 97 3.67 -4.27 4.82
CA TYR A 97 2.90 -4.10 3.59
C TYR A 97 2.61 -2.64 3.27
N PHE A 98 2.37 -2.39 1.99
CA PHE A 98 2.28 -1.09 1.36
C PHE A 98 1.11 -1.07 0.39
N TYR A 99 0.55 0.11 0.09
CA TYR A 99 -0.39 0.19 -1.02
C TYR A 99 0.30 -0.13 -2.34
N GLU A 100 -0.35 -0.90 -3.20
CA GLU A 100 0.09 -1.03 -4.59
C GLU A 100 -0.16 0.30 -5.32
N CYS A 101 0.83 0.77 -6.09
CA CYS A 101 0.81 2.11 -6.65
C CYS A 101 -0.32 2.36 -7.65
N ASN A 102 -0.58 1.41 -8.55
CA ASN A 102 -1.65 1.56 -9.53
C ASN A 102 -3.01 1.60 -8.84
N TYR A 103 -3.22 0.75 -7.83
CA TYR A 103 -4.41 0.74 -7.00
C TYR A 103 -4.60 2.07 -6.28
N LEU A 104 -3.56 2.61 -5.65
CA LEU A 104 -3.65 3.87 -4.92
C LEU A 104 -3.94 5.05 -5.85
N MET A 105 -3.27 5.11 -7.00
CA MET A 105 -3.49 6.17 -7.99
C MET A 105 -4.93 6.16 -8.51
N ASN A 106 -5.46 4.98 -8.80
CA ASN A 106 -6.78 4.88 -9.42
C ASN A 106 -7.93 4.96 -8.41
N SER A 107 -7.77 4.46 -7.18
CA SER A 107 -8.72 4.64 -6.08
C SER A 107 -8.87 6.10 -5.67
N SER A 108 -7.80 6.90 -5.81
CA SER A 108 -7.86 8.34 -5.60
C SER A 108 -8.66 9.09 -6.67
N ASN A 109 -8.83 8.51 -7.86
CA ASN A 109 -9.49 9.15 -9.01
C ASN A 109 -10.93 8.67 -9.25
N SER A 110 -11.39 7.61 -8.58
CA SER A 110 -12.76 7.12 -8.73
C SER A 110 -13.25 6.41 -7.49
N TYR A 111 -14.43 6.83 -7.00
CA TYR A 111 -15.11 6.23 -5.86
C TYR A 111 -15.52 4.76 -6.11
N TYR A 112 -15.59 4.34 -7.37
CA TYR A 112 -15.97 2.98 -7.79
C TYR A 112 -14.78 2.06 -8.07
N TYR A 113 -13.56 2.52 -7.80
CA TYR A 113 -12.37 1.80 -8.22
C TYR A 113 -12.07 0.59 -7.32
N SER A 114 -12.57 -0.57 -7.76
CA SER A 114 -12.33 -1.92 -7.22
C SER A 114 -12.77 -2.14 -5.77
N TYR A 115 -13.69 -3.10 -5.58
CA TYR A 115 -14.03 -3.62 -4.25
C TYR A 115 -12.83 -4.28 -3.56
N MET A 116 -11.86 -4.78 -4.35
CA MET A 116 -10.66 -5.41 -3.83
C MET A 116 -9.57 -4.38 -3.55
N ARG A 117 -8.98 -4.45 -2.36
CA ARG A 117 -7.80 -3.68 -1.97
C ARG A 117 -6.55 -4.40 -2.43
N ILE A 118 -5.61 -3.66 -3.00
CA ILE A 118 -4.39 -4.25 -3.54
C ILE A 118 -3.19 -3.65 -2.82
N TYR A 119 -2.38 -4.54 -2.28
CA TYR A 119 -1.18 -4.24 -1.50
C TYR A 119 0.04 -4.92 -2.12
N GLN A 120 1.20 -4.39 -1.76
CA GLN A 120 2.47 -5.07 -1.92
C GLN A 120 3.04 -5.39 -0.54
N ILE A 121 3.77 -6.49 -0.41
CA ILE A 121 4.37 -6.91 0.86
C ILE A 121 5.82 -7.31 0.68
N GLN A 122 6.67 -6.78 1.55
CA GLN A 122 8.04 -7.23 1.69
C GLN A 122 8.05 -8.40 2.66
N VAL A 123 7.89 -9.61 2.12
CA VAL A 123 7.86 -10.82 2.93
C VAL A 123 9.21 -11.01 3.62
N THR A 124 9.13 -11.28 4.92
CA THR A 124 10.27 -11.53 5.81
C THR A 124 10.32 -12.97 6.29
N GLU A 125 9.18 -13.66 6.25
CA GLU A 125 9.02 -15.01 6.78
C GLU A 125 7.83 -15.71 6.12
N VAL A 126 8.00 -17.01 5.86
CA VAL A 126 6.99 -17.92 5.33
C VAL A 126 7.09 -19.24 6.10
N GLU A 127 6.00 -19.68 6.70
CA GLU A 127 5.96 -20.91 7.51
C GLU A 127 4.74 -21.76 7.16
N ALA A 128 4.85 -23.08 7.37
CA ALA A 128 3.70 -23.97 7.25
C ALA A 128 2.67 -23.67 8.34
N TYR A 129 1.39 -23.69 7.98
CA TYR A 129 0.33 -23.72 8.99
C TYR A 129 0.11 -25.18 9.43
N GLU A 130 0.51 -25.51 10.65
CA GLU A 130 0.46 -26.88 11.20
C GLU A 130 -0.79 -27.16 12.06
N TRP A 131 -1.63 -26.16 12.33
CA TRP A 131 -2.75 -26.33 13.24
C TRP A 131 -3.91 -27.09 12.57
N GLY A 132 -4.12 -28.34 12.99
CA GLY A 132 -5.18 -29.23 12.47
C GLY A 132 -4.73 -30.27 11.44
N LYS A 133 -3.42 -30.50 11.27
CA LYS A 133 -2.86 -31.67 10.57
C LYS A 133 -2.70 -32.88 11.52
#